data_AF-A0A661PRZ6-F1
#
_entry.id   AF-A0A661PRZ6-F1
#
_cell.length_a   1.000
_cell.length_b   1.000
_cell.length_c   1.000
_cell.angle_alpha   90.00
_cell.angle_beta   90.00
_cell.angle_gamma   90.00
#
_symmetry.space_group_name_H-M   'P 1'
#
loop_
_entity.id
_entity.type
_entity.pdbx_description
1 polymer ?
#
loop_
_entity_poly.entity_id
_entity_poly.type
_entity_poly.pdbx_seq_one_letter_code
_entity_poly.pdbx_strand_id
1 'polypeptide(L)'
;MEALGIAALGKISGSMPGNNQNLKQELVCRAMREKELERGSALNNPLTAVQLLGDPMQAVQAGIAMSASRKIPVLLAGGTQMIAVAALIGALLNQPTALQAITLRGSKELINDALEAQLKNIAIATTAWVSEDDSADLRSLMQQLPQALPLYSAGLDFSTSRHKNLQLYEEGYVKEGVGAGALALSAMLYHNLDNLKFLPLIEKVYEEIYLD
;
A
#
# COMPACT_ATOMS: atom_id res chain seq x y z
N MET A 1 10.33 -1.19 4.62
CA MET A 1 10.98 -1.17 3.28
C MET A 1 12.49 -1.11 3.37
N GLU A 2 13.09 -0.12 4.05
CA GLU A 2 14.56 -0.05 4.23
C GLU A 2 15.17 -1.34 4.82
N ALA A 3 14.64 -1.84 5.94
CA ALA A 3 15.10 -3.11 6.52
C ALA A 3 14.91 -4.33 5.60
N LEU A 4 14.05 -4.24 4.58
CA LEU A 4 13.84 -5.25 3.54
C LEU A 4 14.67 -4.99 2.26
N GLY A 5 15.61 -4.05 2.28
CA GLY A 5 16.53 -3.79 1.17
C GLY A 5 16.08 -2.72 0.18
N ILE A 6 14.88 -2.15 0.33
CA ILE A 6 14.33 -1.14 -0.59
C ILE A 6 14.73 0.25 -0.12
N ALA A 7 15.43 1.00 -0.98
CA ALA A 7 15.76 2.40 -0.76
C ALA A 7 14.51 3.27 -0.94
N ALA A 8 13.85 3.56 0.18
CA ALA A 8 12.55 4.17 0.32
C ALA A 8 12.56 5.53 1.06
N LEU A 9 13.67 5.88 1.73
CA LEU A 9 13.85 7.22 2.32
C LEU A 9 13.60 8.30 1.26
N GLY A 10 12.73 9.26 1.60
CA GLY A 10 12.36 10.38 0.72
C GLY A 10 11.40 10.03 -0.42
N LYS A 11 10.91 8.78 -0.52
CA LYS A 11 10.06 8.33 -1.63
C LYS A 11 8.60 8.04 -1.24
N ILE A 12 8.25 8.24 0.03
CA ILE A 12 6.95 7.86 0.59
C ILE A 12 5.94 9.00 0.43
N SER A 13 4.76 8.73 -0.10
CA SER A 13 3.69 9.74 -0.20
C SER A 13 3.18 10.20 1.17
N GLY A 14 2.40 11.27 1.20
CA GLY A 14 1.81 11.85 2.40
C GLY A 14 0.42 12.41 2.13
N SER A 15 -0.39 12.50 3.19
CA SER A 15 -1.78 12.98 3.13
C SER A 15 -1.90 14.51 3.16
N MET A 16 -0.79 15.23 3.09
CA MET A 16 -0.76 16.69 3.12
C MET A 16 0.21 17.24 2.06
N PRO A 17 -0.07 18.43 1.53
CA PRO A 17 0.88 19.16 0.69
C PRO A 17 2.20 19.38 1.42
N GLY A 18 3.29 19.38 0.66
CA GLY A 18 4.64 19.57 1.19
C GLY A 18 5.22 18.39 1.98
N ASN A 19 4.43 17.33 2.23
CA ASN A 19 4.80 15.99 2.70
C ASN A 19 6.11 16.00 3.51
N ASN A 20 6.05 16.11 4.84
CA ASN A 20 7.22 16.31 5.72
C ASN A 20 8.22 15.12 5.69
N GLN A 21 8.96 15.00 4.58
CA GLN A 21 9.84 13.90 4.27
C GLN A 21 11.02 13.86 5.23
N ASN A 22 11.52 15.03 5.64
CA ASN A 22 12.66 15.12 6.54
C ASN A 22 12.34 14.48 7.90
N LEU A 23 11.17 14.79 8.47
CA LEU A 23 10.76 14.20 9.74
C LEU A 23 10.57 12.67 9.63
N LYS A 24 9.94 12.20 8.53
CA LYS A 24 9.77 10.76 8.28
C LYS A 24 11.12 10.05 8.17
N GLN A 25 12.05 10.63 7.43
CA GLN A 25 13.40 10.08 7.25
C GLN A 25 14.17 10.06 8.56
N GLU A 26 14.17 11.16 9.32
CA GLU A 26 14.83 11.23 10.61
C GLU A 26 14.29 10.18 11.58
N LEU A 27 12.96 10.04 11.66
CA LEU A 27 12.31 9.05 12.51
C LEU A 27 12.72 7.62 12.15
N VAL A 28 12.68 7.26 10.87
CA VAL A 28 13.08 5.93 10.40
C VAL A 28 14.56 5.68 10.62
N CYS A 29 15.43 6.64 10.29
CA CYS A 29 16.87 6.54 10.51
C CYS A 29 17.22 6.37 12.00
N ARG A 30 16.53 7.11 12.88
CA ARG A 30 16.68 6.98 14.33
C ARG A 30 16.26 5.59 14.80
N ALA A 31 15.08 5.12 14.39
CA ALA A 31 14.58 3.79 14.76
C ALA A 31 15.52 2.67 14.27
N MET A 32 16.03 2.77 13.04
CA MET A 32 17.01 1.82 12.49
C MET A 32 18.31 1.83 13.31
N ARG A 33 18.85 3.01 13.65
CA ARG A 33 20.06 3.11 14.49
C ARG A 33 19.85 2.52 15.88
N GLU A 34 18.73 2.82 16.54
CA GLU A 34 18.40 2.29 17.87
C GLU A 34 18.20 0.76 17.89
N LYS A 35 17.88 0.17 16.74
CA LYS A 35 17.73 -1.28 16.56
C LYS A 35 18.92 -1.96 15.88
N GLU A 36 20.02 -1.23 15.68
CA GLU A 36 21.23 -1.72 15.01
C GLU A 36 20.93 -2.33 13.61
N LEU A 37 19.99 -1.70 12.90
CA LEU A 37 19.56 -2.11 11.56
C LEU A 37 20.22 -1.26 10.49
N GLU A 38 20.68 -1.94 9.45
CA GLU A 38 21.05 -1.35 8.16
C GLU A 38 19.99 -1.71 7.10
N ARG A 39 20.14 -1.12 5.91
CA ARG A 39 19.26 -1.45 4.79
C ARG A 39 19.44 -2.92 4.41
N GLY A 40 18.35 -3.68 4.43
CA GLY A 40 18.36 -5.11 4.14
C GLY A 40 18.69 -6.04 5.32
N SER A 41 18.94 -5.51 6.53
CA SER A 41 19.26 -6.35 7.70
C SER A 41 18.18 -7.38 8.05
N ALA A 42 16.93 -7.15 7.66
CA ALA A 42 15.83 -8.07 7.91
C ALA A 42 15.50 -8.99 6.72
N LEU A 43 16.33 -9.03 5.67
CA LEU A 43 16.07 -9.89 4.52
C LEU A 43 15.96 -11.37 4.90
N ASN A 44 16.79 -11.87 5.81
CA ASN A 44 16.78 -13.27 6.27
C ASN A 44 15.61 -13.60 7.22
N ASN A 45 15.00 -12.59 7.83
CA ASN A 45 13.79 -12.75 8.65
C ASN A 45 12.87 -11.54 8.43
N PRO A 46 12.06 -11.54 7.35
CA PRO A 46 11.27 -10.37 6.96
C PRO A 46 10.26 -9.92 8.01
N LEU A 47 9.78 -10.84 8.85
CA LEU A 47 8.87 -10.51 9.96
C LEU A 47 9.53 -9.57 10.98
N THR A 48 10.85 -9.65 11.16
CA THR A 48 11.59 -8.73 12.04
C THR A 48 11.49 -7.28 11.55
N ALA A 49 11.40 -7.03 10.24
CA ALA A 49 11.18 -5.68 9.72
C ALA A 49 9.85 -5.09 10.22
N VAL A 50 8.77 -5.90 10.20
CA VAL A 50 7.45 -5.49 10.69
C VAL A 50 7.48 -5.32 12.21
N GLN A 51 8.09 -6.26 12.93
CA GLN A 51 8.17 -6.24 14.39
C GLN A 51 8.88 -5.00 14.92
N LEU A 52 9.95 -4.53 14.25
CA LEU A 52 10.79 -3.45 14.74
C LEU A 52 10.41 -2.07 14.20
N LEU A 53 9.91 -2.00 12.96
CA LEU A 53 9.72 -0.73 12.25
C LEU A 53 8.35 -0.59 11.57
N GLY A 54 7.58 -1.68 11.49
CA GLY A 54 6.32 -1.70 10.77
C GLY A 54 5.11 -1.49 11.67
N ASP A 55 3.96 -1.91 11.14
CA ASP A 55 2.68 -1.90 11.85
C ASP A 55 1.98 -3.27 11.68
N PRO A 56 1.04 -3.63 12.56
CA PRO A 56 0.36 -4.92 12.49
C PRO A 56 -0.43 -5.14 11.19
N MET A 57 -0.92 -4.07 10.57
CA MET A 57 -1.69 -4.16 9.34
C MET A 57 -0.85 -4.78 8.21
N GLN A 58 0.44 -4.47 8.14
CA GLN A 58 1.32 -5.03 7.10
C GLN A 58 1.38 -6.56 7.12
N ALA A 59 1.56 -7.16 8.30
CA ALA A 59 1.61 -8.62 8.45
C ALA A 59 0.24 -9.26 8.16
N VAL A 60 -0.85 -8.65 8.65
CA VAL A 60 -2.22 -9.14 8.40
C VAL A 60 -2.56 -9.11 6.92
N GLN A 61 -2.30 -7.98 6.24
CA GLN A 61 -2.58 -7.84 4.82
C GLN A 61 -1.72 -8.77 3.96
N ALA A 62 -0.43 -8.93 4.29
CA ALA A 62 0.43 -9.88 3.59
C ALA A 62 -0.12 -11.31 3.69
N GLY A 63 -0.49 -11.77 4.89
CA GLY A 63 -1.06 -13.10 5.09
C GLY A 63 -2.39 -13.31 4.35
N ILE A 64 -3.31 -12.34 4.42
CA ILE A 64 -4.59 -12.39 3.69
C ILE A 64 -4.35 -12.44 2.18
N ALA A 65 -3.51 -11.54 1.65
CA ALA A 65 -3.24 -11.45 0.22
C ALA A 65 -2.57 -12.73 -0.32
N MET A 66 -1.56 -13.24 0.40
CA MET A 66 -0.87 -14.48 0.05
C MET A 66 -1.86 -15.65 -0.05
N SER A 67 -2.68 -15.87 0.98
CA SER A 67 -3.64 -16.97 1.01
C SER A 67 -4.80 -16.80 0.01
N ALA A 68 -5.36 -15.59 -0.10
CA ALA A 68 -6.47 -15.29 -1.01
C ALA A 68 -6.05 -15.39 -2.48
N SER A 69 -4.82 -14.99 -2.81
CA SER A 69 -4.31 -15.01 -4.19
C SER A 69 -4.36 -16.40 -4.84
N ARG A 70 -4.36 -17.49 -4.06
CA ARG A 70 -4.52 -18.85 -4.56
C ARG A 70 -5.89 -19.14 -5.16
N LYS A 71 -6.91 -18.39 -4.72
CA LYS A 71 -8.32 -18.65 -5.05
C LYS A 71 -8.93 -17.53 -5.89
N ILE A 72 -8.55 -16.28 -5.61
CA ILE A 72 -9.16 -15.09 -6.23
C ILE A 72 -8.09 -14.03 -6.55
N PRO A 73 -8.37 -13.13 -7.51
CA PRO A 73 -7.60 -11.91 -7.67
C PRO A 73 -7.66 -11.04 -6.41
N VAL A 74 -6.54 -10.40 -6.07
CA VAL A 74 -6.38 -9.53 -4.90
C VAL A 74 -5.84 -8.18 -5.35
N LEU A 75 -6.53 -7.11 -4.97
CA LEU A 75 -6.02 -5.75 -5.05
C LEU A 75 -5.54 -5.31 -3.66
N LEU A 76 -4.24 -5.05 -3.54
CA LEU A 76 -3.67 -4.34 -2.40
C LEU A 76 -4.06 -2.86 -2.54
N ALA A 77 -5.09 -2.46 -1.79
CA ALA A 77 -5.77 -1.18 -1.95
C ALA A 77 -5.11 -0.07 -1.11
N GLY A 78 -4.29 0.76 -1.76
CA GLY A 78 -3.63 1.89 -1.14
C GLY A 78 -2.32 2.27 -1.82
N GLY A 79 -1.69 3.32 -1.29
CA GLY A 79 -0.48 3.92 -1.86
C GLY A 79 0.82 3.22 -1.45
N THR A 80 1.83 4.03 -1.07
CA THR A 80 3.17 3.53 -0.68
C THR A 80 3.15 2.52 0.48
N GLN A 81 2.09 2.51 1.29
CA GLN A 81 1.87 1.51 2.34
C GLN A 81 1.70 0.10 1.73
N MET A 82 0.94 -0.02 0.64
CA MET A 82 0.72 -1.31 -0.03
C MET A 82 1.95 -1.79 -0.80
N ILE A 83 2.84 -0.88 -1.22
CA ILE A 83 4.17 -1.24 -1.72
C ILE A 83 5.00 -1.88 -0.61
N ALA A 84 4.90 -1.41 0.64
CA ALA A 84 5.57 -2.05 1.77
C ALA A 84 5.01 -3.45 2.05
N VAL A 85 3.70 -3.64 1.93
CA VAL A 85 3.06 -4.97 2.03
C VAL A 85 3.53 -5.90 0.91
N ALA A 86 3.56 -5.41 -0.34
CA ALA A 86 4.08 -6.17 -1.48
C ALA A 86 5.57 -6.56 -1.29
N ALA A 87 6.38 -5.65 -0.76
CA ALA A 87 7.77 -5.92 -0.43
C ALA A 87 7.90 -7.02 0.63
N LEU A 88 7.05 -6.98 1.66
CA LEU A 88 6.99 -8.01 2.69
C LEU A 88 6.58 -9.37 2.10
N ILE A 89 5.53 -9.41 1.27
CA ILE A 89 5.09 -10.65 0.58
C ILE A 89 6.26 -11.25 -0.22
N GLY A 90 6.91 -10.44 -1.06
CA GLY A 90 8.05 -10.89 -1.86
C GLY A 90 9.21 -11.39 -1.00
N ALA A 91 9.52 -10.69 0.10
CA ALA A 91 10.58 -11.10 1.02
C ALA A 91 10.25 -12.40 1.76
N LEU A 92 9.00 -12.59 2.21
CA LEU A 92 8.55 -13.82 2.88
C LEU A 92 8.58 -15.03 1.96
N LEU A 93 8.22 -14.86 0.68
CA LEU A 93 8.31 -15.92 -0.33
C LEU A 93 9.76 -16.27 -0.65
N ASN A 94 10.67 -15.29 -0.64
CA ASN A 94 12.10 -15.53 -0.82
C ASN A 94 12.78 -16.14 0.43
N GLN A 95 12.17 -16.00 1.62
CA GLN A 95 12.64 -16.60 2.88
C GLN A 95 11.53 -17.34 3.63
N PRO A 96 11.09 -18.52 3.14
CA PRO A 96 9.99 -19.28 3.72
C PRO A 96 10.19 -19.69 5.18
N THR A 97 11.45 -19.84 5.60
CA THR A 97 11.85 -20.22 6.96
C THR A 97 11.33 -19.25 8.01
N ALA A 98 11.17 -17.97 7.67
CA ALA A 98 10.63 -16.96 8.58
C ALA A 98 9.19 -17.25 8.99
N LEU A 99 8.34 -17.70 8.05
CA LEU A 99 6.98 -18.13 8.36
C LEU A 99 6.96 -19.51 9.02
N GLN A 100 7.80 -20.44 8.56
CA GLN A 100 7.87 -21.80 9.11
C GLN A 100 8.33 -21.85 10.57
N ALA A 101 9.01 -20.81 11.05
CA ALA A 101 9.37 -20.65 12.46
C ALA A 101 8.15 -20.41 13.40
N ILE A 102 6.96 -20.08 12.86
CA ILE A 102 5.75 -19.85 13.65
C ILE A 102 5.17 -21.17 14.17
N THR A 103 5.23 -21.37 15.48
CA THR A 103 4.82 -22.62 16.16
C THR A 103 3.39 -22.60 16.73
N LEU A 104 2.57 -21.60 16.38
CA LEU A 104 1.18 -21.51 16.84
C LEU A 104 0.36 -22.73 16.43
N ARG A 105 -0.47 -23.26 17.33
CA ARG A 105 -1.31 -24.44 17.04
C ARG A 105 -2.22 -24.16 15.84
N GLY A 106 -2.14 -25.03 14.82
CA GLY A 106 -2.92 -24.90 13.58
C GLY A 106 -2.32 -23.97 12.53
N SER A 107 -1.16 -23.34 12.77
CA SER A 107 -0.52 -22.44 11.80
C SER A 107 0.05 -23.16 10.59
N LYS A 108 0.45 -24.43 10.71
CA LYS A 108 1.23 -25.15 9.70
C LYS A 108 0.55 -25.18 8.32
N GLU A 109 -0.75 -25.50 8.29
CA GLU A 109 -1.52 -25.52 7.05
C GLU A 109 -1.68 -24.13 6.46
N LEU A 110 -1.98 -23.13 7.30
CA LEU A 110 -2.09 -21.72 6.89
C LEU A 110 -0.78 -21.16 6.33
N ILE A 111 0.36 -21.54 6.91
CA ILE A 111 1.69 -21.14 6.44
C ILE A 111 2.00 -21.78 5.09
N ASN A 112 1.72 -23.08 4.94
CA ASN A 112 1.91 -23.76 3.66
C ASN A 112 1.04 -23.13 2.57
N ASP A 113 -0.23 -22.85 2.89
CA ASP A 113 -1.15 -22.15 1.99
C ASP A 113 -0.63 -20.76 1.62
N ALA A 114 -0.10 -19.98 2.57
CA ALA A 114 0.44 -18.66 2.28
C ALA A 114 1.70 -18.74 1.39
N LEU A 115 2.57 -19.74 1.60
CA LEU A 115 3.79 -19.92 0.80
C LEU A 115 3.52 -20.34 -0.65
N GLU A 116 2.32 -20.84 -0.96
CA GLU A 116 1.87 -21.14 -2.32
C GLU A 116 1.18 -19.94 -3.03
N ALA A 117 1.36 -18.72 -2.50
CA ALA A 117 0.78 -17.50 -3.05
C ALA A 117 1.00 -17.36 -4.57
N GLN A 118 -0.05 -16.93 -5.27
CA GLN A 118 -0.02 -16.72 -6.71
C GLN A 118 0.15 -15.23 -7.01
N LEU A 119 1.40 -14.77 -7.13
CA LEU A 119 1.70 -13.34 -7.34
C LEU A 119 1.06 -12.74 -8.59
N LYS A 120 0.84 -13.55 -9.63
CA LYS A 120 0.08 -13.16 -10.83
C LYS A 120 -1.36 -12.71 -10.55
N ASN A 121 -1.91 -13.09 -9.39
CA ASN A 121 -3.24 -12.73 -8.93
C ASN A 121 -3.21 -11.55 -7.95
N ILE A 122 -2.04 -10.94 -7.69
CA ILE A 122 -1.92 -9.79 -6.80
C ILE A 122 -1.54 -8.57 -7.63
N ALA A 123 -2.24 -7.45 -7.43
CA ALA A 123 -1.85 -6.15 -7.94
C ALA A 123 -2.02 -5.09 -6.86
N ILE A 124 -1.36 -3.94 -7.04
CA ILE A 124 -1.56 -2.77 -6.21
C ILE A 124 -2.51 -1.83 -6.96
N ALA A 125 -3.47 -1.25 -6.26
CA ALA A 125 -4.37 -0.25 -6.81
C ALA A 125 -4.46 0.96 -5.87
N THR A 126 -4.26 2.15 -6.42
CA THR A 126 -4.28 3.42 -5.68
C THR A 126 -5.03 4.51 -6.46
N THR A 127 -4.95 5.77 -6.03
CA THR A 127 -5.52 6.93 -6.74
C THR A 127 -4.49 7.61 -7.63
N ALA A 128 -4.95 8.36 -8.63
CA ALA A 128 -4.10 9.22 -9.46
C ALA A 128 -3.25 10.17 -8.61
N TRP A 129 -3.85 10.78 -7.57
CA TRP A 129 -3.16 11.70 -6.66
C TRP A 129 -1.95 11.09 -5.94
N VAL A 130 -1.88 9.76 -5.76
CA VAL A 130 -0.69 9.10 -5.23
C VAL A 130 0.28 8.71 -6.34
N SER A 131 -0.20 8.19 -7.48
CA SER A 131 0.68 7.80 -8.58
C SER A 131 1.40 8.98 -9.25
N GLU A 132 0.80 10.17 -9.14
CA GLU A 132 1.28 11.43 -9.74
C GLU A 132 1.83 12.39 -8.66
N ASP A 133 2.05 11.90 -7.44
CA ASP A 133 2.61 12.69 -6.34
C ASP A 133 4.10 12.99 -6.55
N ASP A 134 4.43 14.19 -7.02
CA ASP A 134 5.82 14.64 -7.23
C ASP A 134 6.67 14.65 -5.94
N SER A 135 6.04 14.61 -4.76
CA SER A 135 6.76 14.52 -3.48
C SER A 135 7.14 13.09 -3.10
N ALA A 136 6.78 12.11 -3.93
CA ALA A 136 7.02 10.68 -3.74
C ALA A 136 7.61 10.06 -5.01
N ASP A 137 8.14 8.83 -4.90
CA ASP A 137 8.68 8.11 -6.06
C ASP A 137 8.18 6.67 -6.07
N LEU A 138 6.89 6.52 -6.36
CA LEU A 138 6.24 5.22 -6.45
C LEU A 138 6.90 4.33 -7.51
N ARG A 139 7.31 4.90 -8.64
CA ARG A 139 7.96 4.15 -9.73
C ARG A 139 9.24 3.49 -9.25
N SER A 140 10.12 4.24 -8.57
CA SER A 140 11.36 3.70 -8.01
C SER A 140 11.09 2.64 -6.94
N LEU A 141 10.07 2.83 -6.10
CA LEU A 141 9.71 1.84 -5.08
C LEU A 141 9.23 0.53 -5.74
N MET A 142 8.37 0.61 -6.74
CA MET A 142 7.86 -0.56 -7.49
C MET A 142 8.97 -1.33 -8.19
N GLN A 143 9.95 -0.64 -8.79
CA GLN A 143 11.10 -1.26 -9.48
C GLN A 143 12.03 -2.04 -8.54
N GLN A 144 12.01 -1.72 -7.24
CA GLN A 144 12.84 -2.36 -6.22
C GLN A 144 12.14 -3.53 -5.52
N LEU A 145 10.86 -3.81 -5.84
CA LEU A 145 10.16 -4.93 -5.23
C LEU A 145 10.88 -6.26 -5.50
N PRO A 146 10.96 -7.18 -4.52
CA PRO A 146 11.57 -8.49 -4.73
C PRO A 146 10.87 -9.30 -5.83
N GLN A 147 9.60 -9.00 -6.09
CA GLN A 147 8.78 -9.61 -7.12
C GLN A 147 7.95 -8.52 -7.81
N ALA A 148 7.95 -8.50 -9.14
CA ALA A 148 7.21 -7.50 -9.90
C ALA A 148 5.70 -7.70 -9.75
N LEU A 149 4.98 -6.62 -9.46
CA LEU A 149 3.51 -6.59 -9.38
C LEU A 149 2.96 -5.46 -10.27
N PRO A 150 1.77 -5.63 -10.87
CA PRO A 150 1.07 -4.54 -11.52
C PRO A 150 0.69 -3.44 -10.52
N LEU A 151 0.75 -2.19 -10.97
CA LEU A 151 0.23 -1.02 -10.26
C LEU A 151 -0.83 -0.36 -11.14
N TYR A 152 -2.02 -0.18 -10.60
CA TYR A 152 -3.11 0.55 -11.22
C TYR A 152 -3.43 1.81 -10.41
N SER A 153 -3.92 2.84 -11.08
CA SER A 153 -4.45 4.04 -10.44
C SER A 153 -5.88 4.32 -10.93
N ALA A 154 -6.76 4.67 -9.99
CA ALA A 154 -8.04 5.26 -10.32
C ALA A 154 -7.82 6.71 -10.75
N GLY A 155 -8.16 7.03 -11.99
CA GLY A 155 -8.12 8.39 -12.55
C GLY A 155 -9.24 9.27 -12.01
N LEU A 156 -9.35 9.39 -10.68
CA LEU A 156 -10.29 10.28 -10.02
C LEU A 156 -9.92 11.74 -10.30
N ASP A 157 -10.93 12.56 -10.53
CA ASP A 157 -10.79 14.00 -10.76
C ASP A 157 -11.93 14.74 -10.06
N PHE A 158 -11.57 15.51 -9.03
CA PHE A 158 -12.46 16.35 -8.23
C PHE A 158 -12.33 17.85 -8.58
N SER A 159 -11.60 18.21 -9.64
CA SER A 159 -11.37 19.60 -10.04
C SER A 159 -12.66 20.36 -10.33
N THR A 160 -13.69 19.67 -10.83
CA THR A 160 -15.02 20.25 -11.12
C THR A 160 -16.04 20.04 -10.00
N SER A 161 -15.62 19.57 -8.83
CA SER A 161 -16.55 19.35 -7.72
C SER A 161 -17.19 20.66 -7.25
N ARG A 162 -18.45 20.62 -6.80
CA ARG A 162 -19.11 21.77 -6.17
C ARG A 162 -18.65 22.01 -4.72
N HIS A 163 -17.98 21.04 -4.11
CA HIS A 163 -17.54 21.08 -2.71
C HIS A 163 -16.05 21.37 -2.62
N LYS A 164 -15.68 22.51 -2.02
CA LYS A 164 -14.27 22.92 -1.91
C LYS A 164 -13.40 21.85 -1.21
N ASN A 165 -13.94 21.15 -0.22
CA ASN A 165 -13.22 20.09 0.50
C ASN A 165 -12.84 18.90 -0.39
N LEU A 166 -13.65 18.58 -1.41
CA LEU A 166 -13.30 17.55 -2.39
C LEU A 166 -12.23 18.08 -3.36
N GLN A 167 -12.35 19.33 -3.82
CA GLN A 167 -11.33 19.94 -4.67
C GLN A 167 -9.94 19.99 -4.00
N LEU A 168 -9.84 19.98 -2.67
CA LEU A 168 -8.55 19.94 -1.97
C LEU A 168 -7.73 18.67 -2.29
N TYR A 169 -8.35 17.58 -2.76
CA TYR A 169 -7.59 16.42 -3.23
C TYR A 169 -6.66 16.77 -4.40
N GLU A 170 -7.09 17.65 -5.29
CA GLU A 170 -6.28 18.15 -6.42
C GLU A 170 -5.10 19.02 -5.95
N GLU A 171 -5.19 19.57 -4.75
CA GLU A 171 -4.12 20.35 -4.12
C GLU A 171 -3.14 19.45 -3.32
N GLY A 172 -3.34 18.13 -3.34
CA GLY A 172 -2.48 17.15 -2.67
C GLY A 172 -2.87 16.87 -1.21
N TYR A 173 -4.08 17.22 -0.79
CA TYR A 173 -4.62 16.79 0.49
C TYR A 173 -5.22 15.38 0.41
N VAL A 174 -5.07 14.62 1.49
CA VAL A 174 -5.53 13.23 1.68
C VAL A 174 -4.88 12.23 0.70
N LYS A 175 -5.12 12.39 -0.61
CA LYS A 175 -4.68 11.56 -1.74
C LYS A 175 -5.24 10.15 -1.73
N GLU A 176 -5.15 9.43 -0.61
CA GLU A 176 -5.53 8.04 -0.49
C GLU A 176 -5.89 7.69 0.96
N GLY A 177 -6.64 6.61 1.12
CA GLY A 177 -6.97 6.05 2.42
C GLY A 177 -8.11 5.06 2.28
N VAL A 178 -8.29 4.19 3.29
CA VAL A 178 -9.43 3.25 3.39
C VAL A 178 -9.70 2.40 2.14
N GLY A 179 -8.67 2.20 1.29
CA GLY A 179 -8.78 1.47 0.02
C GLY A 179 -9.54 2.22 -1.09
N ALA A 180 -9.69 3.53 -0.98
CA ALA A 180 -10.49 4.36 -1.89
C ALA A 180 -10.06 4.19 -3.35
N GLY A 181 -8.75 4.21 -3.65
CA GLY A 181 -8.27 4.02 -5.02
C GLY A 181 -8.71 2.72 -5.68
N ALA A 182 -8.56 1.58 -4.98
CA ALA A 182 -8.97 0.28 -5.52
C ALA A 182 -10.49 0.14 -5.65
N LEU A 183 -11.26 0.66 -4.68
CA LEU A 183 -12.72 0.62 -4.71
C LEU A 183 -13.26 1.51 -5.84
N ALA A 184 -12.72 2.71 -6.00
CA ALA A 184 -13.03 3.62 -7.10
C ALA A 184 -12.71 2.98 -8.45
N LEU A 185 -11.50 2.46 -8.63
CA LEU A 185 -11.10 1.76 -9.85
C LEU A 185 -12.06 0.60 -10.18
N SER A 186 -12.40 -0.21 -9.16
CA SER A 186 -13.31 -1.35 -9.33
C SER A 186 -14.71 -0.89 -9.73
N ALA A 187 -15.25 0.15 -9.10
CA ALA A 187 -16.56 0.71 -9.42
C ALA A 187 -16.57 1.31 -10.83
N MET A 188 -15.53 2.07 -11.20
CA MET A 188 -15.38 2.67 -12.52
C MET A 188 -15.34 1.60 -13.61
N LEU A 189 -14.57 0.53 -13.41
CA LEU A 189 -14.47 -0.58 -14.37
C LEU A 189 -15.76 -1.39 -14.45
N TYR A 190 -16.35 -1.76 -13.31
CA TYR A 190 -17.51 -2.65 -13.26
C TYR A 190 -18.79 -1.97 -13.76
N HIS A 191 -18.96 -0.69 -13.46
CA HIS A 191 -20.13 0.10 -13.87
C HIS A 191 -19.87 0.99 -15.10
N ASN A 192 -18.68 0.93 -15.71
CA ASN A 192 -18.26 1.76 -16.83
C ASN A 192 -18.49 3.28 -16.55
N LEU A 193 -17.98 3.73 -15.39
CA LEU A 193 -18.09 5.11 -14.93
C LEU A 193 -16.83 5.89 -15.28
N ASP A 194 -17.05 7.10 -15.80
CA ASP A 194 -16.05 8.16 -15.92
C ASP A 194 -16.26 9.18 -14.78
N ASN A 195 -15.38 10.19 -14.67
CA ASN A 195 -15.52 11.23 -13.64
C ASN A 195 -16.83 12.01 -13.78
N LEU A 196 -17.35 12.21 -15.00
CA LEU A 196 -18.61 12.91 -15.24
C LEU A 196 -19.80 12.20 -14.56
N LYS A 197 -19.78 10.87 -14.50
CA LYS A 197 -20.82 10.08 -13.82
C LYS A 197 -20.50 9.78 -12.37
N PHE A 198 -19.22 9.62 -12.02
CA PHE A 198 -18.82 9.14 -10.71
C PHE A 198 -18.77 10.26 -9.66
N LEU A 199 -18.27 11.45 -10.02
CA LEU A 199 -18.17 12.58 -9.10
C LEU A 199 -19.55 12.97 -8.50
N PRO A 200 -20.65 13.07 -9.27
CA PRO A 200 -21.97 13.35 -8.69
C PRO A 200 -22.44 12.34 -7.63
N LEU A 201 -22.05 11.06 -7.77
CA LEU A 201 -22.37 10.02 -6.78
C LEU A 201 -21.58 10.22 -5.49
N ILE A 202 -20.31 10.60 -5.60
CA ILE A 202 -19.44 10.92 -4.45
C ILE A 202 -19.98 12.16 -3.74
N GLU A 203 -20.33 13.21 -4.48
CA GLU A 203 -20.87 14.45 -3.91
C GLU A 203 -22.20 14.23 -3.19
N LYS A 204 -23.05 13.34 -3.71
CA LYS A 204 -24.29 12.95 -3.04
C LYS A 204 -24.02 12.33 -1.67
N VAL A 205 -23.09 11.37 -1.58
CA VAL A 205 -22.70 10.75 -0.31
C VAL A 205 -22.06 11.79 0.62
N TYR A 206 -21.25 12.70 0.08
CA TYR A 206 -20.64 13.77 0.86
C TYR A 206 -21.71 14.69 1.49
N GLU A 207 -22.74 15.06 0.72
CA GLU A 207 -23.88 15.84 1.21
C GLU A 207 -24.65 15.12 2.31
N GLU A 208 -25.01 13.85 2.09
CA GLU A 208 -25.75 13.04 3.07
C GLU A 208 -25.01 12.88 4.41
N ILE A 209 -23.67 12.96 4.41
CA ILE A 209 -22.85 12.80 5.63
C ILE A 209 -22.57 14.15 6.32
N TYR A 210 -22.35 15.21 5.56
CA TYR A 210 -21.79 16.46 6.09
C TYR A 210 -22.72 17.67 6.02
N LEU A 211 -23.79 17.61 5.22
CA LEU A 211 -24.67 18.76 4.95
C LEU A 211 -26.15 18.48 5.25
N ASP A 212 -26.55 17.21 5.36
CA ASP A 212 -27.83 16.76 5.93
C ASP A 212 -27.73 16.48 7.44
#